data_AF-A0A957KXT6-F1
#
_entry.id   AF-A0A957KXT6-F1
#
_cell.length_a   1.000
_cell.length_b   1.000
_cell.length_c   1.000
_cell.angle_alpha   90.00
_cell.angle_beta   90.00
_cell.angle_gamma   90.00
#
_symmetry.space_group_name_H-M   'P 1'
#
loop_
_entity.id
_entity.type
_entity.pdbx_description
1 polymer ?
#
loop_
_entity_poly.entity_id
_entity_poly.type
_entity_poly.pdbx_seq_one_letter_code
_entity_poly.pdbx_strand_id
1 'polypeptide(L)'
;MKLLLTSGGITNPSIHSALVDLLGKPVAECHALCIPTAQWGHPNCGPASVRRFIAAGTGFQYLSGLGWASLGVLELTALPTIGADRWVPWVQEADVLLVDGGDATYLYHWM
;
A
#
# COMPACT_ATOMS: atom_id res chain seq x y z
N MET A 1 -0.99 15.59 7.71
CA MET A 1 -0.96 14.33 6.91
C MET A 1 -0.59 14.66 5.47
N LYS A 2 0.22 13.80 4.84
CA LYS A 2 0.56 13.86 3.42
C LYS A 2 -0.18 12.71 2.73
N LEU A 3 -0.94 13.00 1.68
CA LEU A 3 -1.74 12.00 0.95
C LEU A 3 -1.57 12.22 -0.56
N LEU A 4 -1.42 11.12 -1.30
CA LEU A 4 -1.46 11.10 -2.76
C LEU A 4 -2.60 10.18 -3.19
N LEU A 5 -3.70 10.77 -3.67
CA LEU A 5 -4.90 10.04 -4.07
C LEU A 5 -4.87 9.80 -5.58
N THR A 6 -5.01 8.54 -5.99
CA THR A 6 -4.97 8.15 -7.40
C THR A 6 -6.10 7.17 -7.69
N SER A 7 -6.63 7.18 -8.92
CA SER A 7 -7.64 6.22 -9.37
C SER A 7 -7.05 4.90 -9.87
N GLY A 8 -5.75 4.85 -10.18
CA GLY A 8 -5.09 3.69 -10.79
C GLY A 8 -3.58 3.63 -10.58
N GLY A 9 -3.08 4.24 -9.50
CA GLY A 9 -1.65 4.31 -9.19
C GLY A 9 -0.91 5.45 -9.88
N ILE A 10 0.41 5.33 -9.90
CA ILE A 10 1.39 6.31 -10.39
C ILE A 10 1.63 6.07 -11.89
N THR A 11 0.66 6.44 -12.72
CA THR A 11 0.63 6.08 -14.14
C THR A 11 1.28 7.09 -15.07
N ASN A 12 1.69 8.25 -14.57
CA ASN A 12 2.29 9.30 -15.38
C ASN A 12 3.38 10.08 -14.62
N PRO A 13 4.22 10.85 -15.33
CA PRO A 13 5.34 11.57 -14.73
C PRO A 13 4.94 12.63 -13.69
N SER A 14 3.78 13.29 -13.82
CA SER A 14 3.38 14.32 -12.85
C SER A 14 2.96 13.72 -11.51
N ILE A 15 2.24 12.59 -11.53
CA ILE A 15 1.91 11.85 -10.31
C ILE A 15 3.20 11.29 -9.67
N HIS A 16 4.13 10.79 -10.49
CA HIS A 16 5.42 10.32 -9.99
C HIS A 16 6.24 11.44 -9.32
N SER A 17 6.28 12.63 -9.93
CA SER A 17 6.95 13.79 -9.31
C SER A 17 6.32 14.14 -7.97
N ALA A 18 4.98 14.20 -7.92
CA ALA A 18 4.27 14.49 -6.67
C ALA A 18 4.55 13.43 -5.58
N LEU A 19 4.68 12.15 -5.95
CA LEU A 19 5.10 11.10 -5.02
C LEU A 19 6.50 11.37 -4.45
N VAL A 20 7.48 11.63 -5.32
CA VAL A 20 8.87 11.89 -4.90
C VAL A 20 8.95 13.13 -4.02
N ASP A 21 8.23 14.20 -4.35
CA ASP A 21 8.17 15.42 -3.55
C ASP A 21 7.58 15.17 -2.15
N LEU A 22 6.57 14.30 -2.04
CA LEU A 22 6.00 13.92 -0.75
C LEU A 22 6.96 13.08 0.09
N LEU A 23 7.66 12.13 -0.53
CA LEU A 23 8.65 11.25 0.11
C LEU A 23 9.91 12.02 0.55
N GLY A 24 10.32 13.05 -0.21
CA GLY A 24 11.54 13.82 0.05
C GLY A 24 12.83 13.07 -0.27
N LYS A 25 12.74 11.85 -0.83
CA LYS A 25 13.85 11.01 -1.28
C LYS A 25 13.40 10.08 -2.42
N PRO A 26 14.34 9.49 -3.19
CA PRO A 26 13.99 8.56 -4.26
C PRO A 26 13.15 7.37 -3.78
N VAL A 27 12.22 6.89 -4.63
CA VAL A 27 11.38 5.71 -4.35
C VAL A 27 12.23 4.48 -4.01
N ALA A 28 13.36 4.30 -4.69
CA ALA A 28 14.30 3.19 -4.47
C ALA A 28 15.02 3.21 -3.11
N GLU A 29 14.87 4.28 -2.33
CA GLU A 29 15.39 4.43 -0.96
C GLU A 29 14.27 4.41 0.10
N CYS A 30 13.02 4.15 -0.32
CA CYS A 30 11.86 4.14 0.55
C CYS A 30 11.41 2.72 0.91
N HIS A 31 11.14 2.48 2.18
CA HIS A 31 10.52 1.27 2.72
C HIS A 31 9.00 1.44 2.74
N ALA A 32 8.29 0.59 2.00
CA ALA A 32 6.85 0.68 1.83
C ALA A 32 6.12 -0.51 2.50
N LEU A 33 4.95 -0.24 3.08
CA LEU A 33 4.01 -1.27 3.55
C LEU A 33 2.77 -1.30 2.65
N CYS A 34 2.49 -2.46 2.06
CA CYS A 34 1.29 -2.73 1.28
C CYS A 34 0.10 -3.06 2.19
N ILE A 35 -1.02 -2.38 1.98
CA ILE A 35 -2.30 -2.61 2.67
C ILE A 35 -3.30 -3.18 1.64
N PRO A 36 -3.47 -4.51 1.56
CA PRO A 36 -4.36 -5.16 0.61
C PRO A 36 -5.83 -5.23 1.09
N THR A 37 -6.12 -4.76 2.31
CA THR A 37 -7.34 -5.09 3.05
C THR A 37 -8.64 -4.87 2.28
N ALA A 38 -8.73 -3.79 1.48
CA ALA A 38 -9.91 -3.50 0.65
C ALA A 38 -10.24 -4.64 -0.32
N GLN A 39 -9.23 -5.35 -0.84
CA GLN A 39 -9.42 -6.43 -1.80
C GLN A 39 -10.23 -7.60 -1.23
N TRP A 40 -10.18 -7.85 0.08
CA TRP A 40 -10.92 -8.96 0.70
C TRP A 40 -12.45 -8.75 0.68
N GLY A 41 -12.89 -7.50 0.64
CA GLY A 41 -14.32 -7.17 0.54
C GLY A 41 -14.85 -7.09 -0.89
N HIS A 42 -13.97 -7.07 -1.91
CA HIS A 42 -14.38 -6.81 -3.29
C HIS A 42 -14.66 -8.11 -4.07
N PRO A 43 -15.84 -8.29 -4.71
CA PRO A 43 -16.26 -9.56 -5.31
C PRO A 43 -15.38 -10.01 -6.50
N ASN A 44 -14.68 -9.08 -7.16
CA ASN A 44 -13.75 -9.41 -8.26
C ASN A 44 -12.29 -9.57 -7.80
N CYS A 45 -12.04 -9.55 -6.50
CA CYS A 45 -10.72 -9.70 -5.91
C CYS A 45 -10.64 -11.00 -5.09
N GLY A 46 -9.42 -11.38 -4.69
CA GLY A 46 -9.18 -12.56 -3.87
C GLY A 46 -7.70 -12.84 -3.67
N PRO A 47 -7.33 -14.03 -3.15
CA PRO A 47 -5.94 -14.35 -2.83
C PRO A 47 -4.97 -14.14 -4.00
N ALA A 48 -5.40 -14.41 -5.23
CA ALA A 48 -4.57 -14.22 -6.42
C ALA A 48 -4.31 -12.74 -6.74
N SER A 49 -5.29 -11.84 -6.57
CA SER A 49 -5.10 -10.40 -6.78
C SER A 49 -4.27 -9.78 -5.65
N VAL A 50 -4.50 -10.20 -4.40
CA VAL A 50 -3.69 -9.79 -3.24
C VAL A 50 -2.23 -10.20 -3.44
N ARG A 51 -1.97 -11.45 -3.87
CA ARG A 51 -0.62 -11.90 -4.21
C ARG A 51 0.00 -11.04 -5.32
N ARG A 52 -0.75 -10.71 -6.38
CA ARG A 52 -0.22 -9.85 -7.46
C ARG A 52 0.14 -8.46 -6.95
N PHE A 53 -0.68 -7.89 -6.07
CA PHE A 53 -0.38 -6.60 -5.45
C PHE A 53 0.91 -6.66 -4.63
N ILE A 54 1.02 -7.62 -3.71
CA ILE A 54 2.18 -7.73 -2.82
C ILE A 54 3.47 -8.06 -3.60
N ALA A 55 3.39 -8.94 -4.59
CA ALA A 55 4.53 -9.40 -5.36
C ALA A 55 4.92 -8.46 -6.52
N ALA A 56 4.36 -7.25 -6.58
CA ALA A 56 4.56 -6.32 -7.70
C ALA A 56 4.32 -6.97 -9.09
N GLY A 57 3.33 -7.86 -9.16
CA GLY A 57 3.00 -8.60 -10.37
C GLY A 57 2.27 -7.75 -11.41
N THR A 58 1.92 -8.38 -12.53
CA THR A 58 1.18 -7.75 -13.63
C THR A 58 -0.03 -6.98 -13.13
N GLY A 59 -0.14 -5.70 -13.52
CA GLY A 59 -1.21 -4.80 -13.10
C GLY A 59 -0.82 -3.86 -11.96
N PHE A 60 0.26 -4.16 -11.21
CA PHE A 60 0.71 -3.37 -10.07
C PHE A 60 2.05 -2.65 -10.30
N GLN A 61 2.53 -2.61 -11.55
CA GLN A 61 3.75 -1.89 -11.92
C GLN A 61 3.75 -0.40 -11.53
N TYR A 62 2.57 0.21 -11.35
CA TYR A 62 2.41 1.62 -11.00
C TYR A 62 2.09 1.85 -9.51
N LEU A 63 2.23 0.83 -8.65
CA LEU A 63 2.01 0.96 -7.21
C LEU A 63 3.11 0.24 -6.42
N SER A 64 2.99 -1.06 -6.20
CA SER A 64 4.05 -1.85 -5.53
C SER A 64 5.24 -2.11 -6.45
N GLY A 65 5.07 -2.05 -7.77
CA GLY A 65 6.15 -2.27 -8.75
C GLY A 65 7.01 -1.04 -9.09
N LEU A 66 6.97 0.03 -8.29
CA LEU A 66 7.73 1.26 -8.54
C LEU A 66 9.23 1.17 -8.19
N GLY A 67 9.69 0.00 -7.70
CA GLY A 67 11.10 -0.22 -7.37
C GLY A 67 11.47 0.25 -5.96
N TRP A 68 10.58 0.11 -4.99
CA TRP A 68 10.81 0.41 -3.56
C TRP A 68 12.05 -0.31 -3.01
N ALA A 69 12.72 0.29 -2.01
CA ALA A 69 13.84 -0.33 -1.31
C ALA A 69 13.43 -1.67 -0.67
N SER A 70 12.23 -1.69 -0.09
CA SER A 70 11.59 -2.91 0.41
C SER A 70 10.08 -2.80 0.37
N LEU A 71 9.42 -3.95 0.26
CA LEU A 71 7.98 -4.11 0.42
C LEU A 71 7.68 -5.02 1.61
N GLY A 72 6.90 -4.53 2.55
CA GLY A 72 6.23 -5.33 3.58
C GLY A 72 4.73 -5.38 3.36
N VAL A 73 4.04 -6.23 4.13
CA VAL A 73 2.57 -6.33 4.09
C VAL A 73 2.02 -5.96 5.46
N LEU A 74 1.04 -5.07 5.48
CA LEU A 74 0.30 -4.67 6.65
C LEU A 74 -1.17 -5.02 6.43
N GLU A 75 -1.58 -6.20 6.89
CA GLU A 75 -2.97 -6.63 6.85
C GLU A 75 -3.73 -6.08 8.06
N LEU A 76 -4.63 -5.11 7.81
CA LEU A 76 -5.36 -4.44 8.89
C LEU A 76 -6.22 -5.41 9.71
N THR A 77 -6.75 -6.47 9.08
CA THR A 77 -7.54 -7.49 9.79
C THR A 77 -6.76 -8.26 10.86
N ALA A 78 -5.42 -8.29 10.77
CA ALA A 78 -4.56 -8.94 11.77
C ALA A 78 -4.23 -8.04 12.98
N LEU A 79 -4.25 -6.71 12.81
CA LEU A 79 -3.76 -5.77 13.83
C LEU A 79 -4.48 -5.87 15.18
N PRO A 80 -5.82 -6.05 15.24
CA PRO A 80 -6.52 -6.22 16.53
C PRO A 80 -6.07 -7.45 17.32
N THR A 81 -5.43 -8.44 16.67
CA THR A 81 -5.07 -9.73 17.30
C THR A 81 -3.67 -9.76 17.91
N ILE A 82 -2.81 -8.76 17.61
CA ILE A 82 -1.38 -8.79 17.99
C ILE A 82 -0.93 -7.63 18.88
N GLY A 83 -1.82 -6.67 19.19
CA GLY A 83 -1.56 -5.56 20.10
C GLY A 83 -0.75 -4.40 19.50
N ALA A 84 -1.04 -3.18 19.92
CA ALA A 84 -0.47 -1.94 19.36
C ALA A 84 1.05 -1.84 19.52
N ASP A 85 1.60 -2.29 20.66
CA ASP A 85 3.05 -2.28 20.93
C ASP A 85 3.85 -3.08 19.89
N ARG A 86 3.20 -4.03 19.22
CA ARG A 86 3.83 -4.85 18.18
C ARG A 86 3.83 -4.17 16.81
N TRP A 87 2.68 -3.61 16.39
CA TRP A 87 2.50 -3.17 15.00
C TRP A 87 2.71 -1.67 14.78
N VAL A 88 2.49 -0.83 15.80
CA VAL A 88 2.68 0.62 15.68
C VAL A 88 4.10 0.98 15.23
N PRO A 89 5.18 0.36 15.74
CA PRO A 89 6.53 0.62 15.27
C PRO A 89 6.71 0.37 13.76
N TRP A 90 6.09 -0.68 13.20
CA TRP A 90 6.19 -0.98 11.76
C TRP A 90 5.65 0.16 10.90
N VAL A 91 4.54 0.78 11.34
CA VAL A 91 3.92 1.91 10.62
C VAL A 91 4.76 3.18 10.79
N GLN A 92 5.34 3.41 11.95
CA GLN A 92 6.18 4.58 12.22
C GLN A 92 7.54 4.52 11.50
N GLU A 93 8.08 3.32 11.29
CA GLU A 93 9.35 3.09 10.60
C GLU A 93 9.20 3.08 9.07
N ALA A 94 8.00 2.84 8.55
CA ALA A 94 7.74 2.86 7.11
C ALA A 94 7.76 4.30 6.54
N ASP A 95 8.36 4.46 5.36
CA ASP A 95 8.37 5.75 4.66
C ASP A 95 7.00 6.04 4.02
N VAL A 96 6.25 5.00 3.65
CA VAL A 96 4.96 5.14 2.97
C VAL A 96 4.07 3.90 3.15
N LEU A 97 2.76 4.14 3.16
CA LEU A 97 1.74 3.10 3.12
C LEU A 97 1.10 3.07 1.73
N LEU A 98 1.11 1.91 1.07
CA LEU A 98 0.49 1.68 -0.23
C LEU A 98 -0.87 1.02 0.01
N VAL A 99 -1.95 1.78 -0.09
CA VAL A 99 -3.31 1.29 0.08
C VAL A 99 -3.89 0.94 -1.28
N ASP A 100 -4.15 -0.33 -1.54
CA ASP A 100 -4.74 -0.77 -2.81
C ASP A 100 -6.26 -0.64 -2.82
N GLY A 101 -6.83 -0.59 -4.04
CA GLY A 101 -8.27 -0.55 -4.26
C GLY A 101 -8.98 -1.85 -3.91
N GLY A 102 -10.31 -1.77 -3.86
CA GLY A 102 -11.19 -2.88 -3.50
C GLY A 102 -12.52 -2.34 -2.96
N ASP A 103 -13.03 -2.93 -1.90
CA ASP A 103 -14.22 -2.45 -1.22
C ASP A 103 -13.86 -1.39 -0.16
N ALA A 104 -14.33 -0.16 -0.39
CA ALA A 104 -14.04 0.97 0.49
C ALA A 104 -14.74 0.86 1.86
N THR A 105 -15.90 0.20 1.93
CA THR A 105 -16.63 0.02 3.20
C THR A 105 -15.95 -1.03 4.08
N TYR A 106 -15.45 -2.10 3.47
CA TYR A 106 -14.64 -3.11 4.14
C TYR A 106 -13.33 -2.52 4.64
N LEU A 107 -12.64 -1.71 3.81
CA LEU A 107 -11.44 -1.01 4.24
C LEU A 107 -11.74 -0.10 5.44
N TYR A 108 -12.78 0.73 5.35
CA TYR A 108 -13.18 1.64 6.44
C TYR A 108 -13.50 0.90 7.73
N HIS A 109 -14.08 -0.30 7.67
CA HIS A 109 -14.38 -1.09 8.86
C HIS A 109 -13.12 -1.53 9.64
N TRP A 110 -12.01 -1.74 8.94
CA TRP A 110 -10.76 -2.24 9.54
C TRP A 110 -9.69 -1.17 9.80
N MET A 111 -9.95 0.07 9.39
CA MET A 111 -9.14 1.24 9.74
C MET A 111 -9.52 1.78 11.11
#